data_AF-A0A933F7L2-F1
#
_entry.id   AF-A0A933F7L2-F1
#
_cell.length_a   1.000
_cell.length_b   1.000
_cell.length_c   1.000
_cell.angle_alpha   90.00
_cell.angle_beta   90.00
_cell.angle_gamma   90.00
#
_symmetry.space_group_name_H-M   'P 1'
#
loop_
_entity.id
_entity.type
_entity.pdbx_description
1 polymer ?
#
loop_
_entity_poly.entity_id
_entity_poly.type
_entity_poly.pdbx_seq_one_letter_code
_entity_poly.pdbx_strand_id
1 'polypeptide(L)'
;MALLLLYVLLGAGAGVLSGLIGIGGGIFIVPALVLFFKMPQHLAQGTTLALLVPPIGILAAWTYYKQGYVDLKVAALICVGFVLGSVLGAKFAIALPQDALRRVFGAALFLIALRMIFGR
;
A
#
# COMPACT_ATOMS: atom_id res chain seq x y z
N MET A 1 6.29 -16.94 -19.01
CA MET A 1 4.83 -16.79 -19.14
C MET A 1 4.08 -17.01 -17.82
N ALA A 2 4.26 -18.15 -17.13
CA ALA A 2 3.56 -18.46 -15.87
C ALA A 2 3.74 -17.40 -14.75
N LEU A 3 4.95 -16.87 -14.57
CA LEU A 3 5.24 -15.85 -13.56
C LEU A 3 4.50 -14.52 -13.81
N LEU A 4 4.39 -14.11 -15.07
CA LEU A 4 3.66 -12.89 -15.46
C LEU A 4 2.18 -13.01 -15.14
N LEU A 5 1.59 -14.20 -15.38
CA LEU A 5 0.20 -14.47 -15.02
C LEU A 5 -0.02 -14.38 -13.51
N LEU A 6 0.93 -14.85 -12.69
CA LEU A 6 0.85 -14.72 -11.24
C LEU A 6 0.87 -13.27 -10.75
N TYR A 7 1.65 -12.39 -11.38
CA TYR A 7 1.62 -10.96 -11.07
C TYR A 7 0.28 -10.31 -11.41
N VAL A 8 -0.33 -10.69 -12.55
CA VAL A 8 -1.65 -10.21 -12.96
C VAL A 8 -2.72 -10.67 -11.97
N LEU A 9 -2.70 -11.95 -11.57
CA LEU A 9 -3.63 -12.49 -10.57
C LEU A 9 -3.46 -11.83 -9.20
N LEU A 10 -2.22 -11.59 -8.77
CA LEU A 10 -1.93 -10.85 -7.54
C LEU A 10 -2.51 -9.43 -7.62
N GLY A 11 -2.29 -8.72 -8.73
CA GLY A 11 -2.82 -7.38 -8.97
C GLY A 11 -4.35 -7.35 -8.94
N ALA A 12 -5.00 -8.32 -9.57
CA ALA A 12 -6.46 -8.44 -9.57
C ALA A 12 -7.02 -8.66 -8.15
N GLY A 13 -6.47 -9.64 -7.42
CA GLY A 13 -6.89 -9.91 -6.04
C GLY A 13 -6.64 -8.73 -5.11
N ALA A 14 -5.47 -8.09 -5.22
CA ALA A 14 -5.14 -6.91 -4.43
C ALA A 14 -6.04 -5.71 -4.78
N GLY A 15 -6.42 -5.54 -6.04
CA GLY A 15 -7.36 -4.51 -6.48
C GLY A 15 -8.75 -4.68 -5.86
N VAL A 16 -9.27 -5.92 -5.82
CA VAL A 16 -10.55 -6.23 -5.15
C VAL A 16 -10.47 -5.87 -3.66
N LEU A 17 -9.43 -6.34 -2.96
CA LEU A 17 -9.23 -6.04 -1.55
C LEU A 17 -9.05 -4.54 -1.30
N SER A 18 -8.34 -3.84 -2.18
CA SER A 18 -8.14 -2.39 -2.13
C SER A 18 -9.48 -1.65 -2.22
N GLY A 19 -10.37 -2.05 -3.13
CA GLY A 19 -11.70 -1.43 -3.27
C GLY A 19 -12.63 -1.71 -2.09
N LEU A 20 -12.55 -2.92 -1.51
CA LEU A 20 -13.35 -3.33 -0.35
C LEU A 20 -12.91 -2.67 0.96
N ILE A 21 -11.59 -2.57 1.19
CA ILE A 21 -11.01 -2.14 2.47
C ILE A 21 -10.62 -0.65 2.45
N GLY A 22 -10.42 -0.06 1.27
CA GLY A 22 -10.05 1.36 1.11
C GLY A 22 -8.60 1.71 1.43
N ILE A 23 -7.79 0.75 1.90
CA ILE A 23 -6.38 0.95 2.34
C ILE A 23 -5.37 0.86 1.18
N GLY A 24 -5.84 0.57 -0.05
CA GLY A 24 -4.95 0.52 -1.20
C GLY A 24 -4.25 -0.83 -1.40
N GLY A 25 -4.65 -1.95 -0.79
CA GLY A 25 -4.11 -3.30 -1.11
C GLY A 25 -2.61 -3.56 -0.83
N GLY A 26 -1.79 -2.55 -0.58
CA GLY A 26 -0.34 -2.65 -0.42
C GLY A 26 0.10 -3.48 0.78
N ILE A 27 -0.75 -3.54 1.80
CA ILE A 27 -0.60 -4.43 2.97
C ILE A 27 -0.52 -5.91 2.57
N PHE A 28 -1.14 -6.30 1.45
CA PHE A 28 -1.08 -7.65 0.91
C PHE A 28 -0.02 -7.80 -0.19
N ILE A 29 0.14 -6.78 -1.05
CA ILE A 29 1.08 -6.83 -2.18
C ILE A 29 2.54 -6.89 -1.70
N VAL A 30 2.94 -6.07 -0.72
CA VAL A 30 4.34 -6.04 -0.25
C VAL A 30 4.76 -7.40 0.33
N PRO A 31 4.03 -8.02 1.28
CA PRO A 31 4.36 -9.36 1.75
C PRO A 31 4.36 -10.39 0.62
N ALA A 32 3.43 -10.31 -0.33
CA ALA A 32 3.38 -11.26 -1.43
C ALA A 32 4.63 -11.18 -2.31
N LEU A 33 5.04 -9.98 -2.70
CA LEU A 33 6.26 -9.75 -3.50
C LEU A 33 7.52 -10.23 -2.77
N VAL A 34 7.62 -10.03 -1.46
CA VAL A 34 8.78 -10.43 -0.67
C VAL A 34 8.80 -11.94 -0.41
N LEU A 35 7.68 -12.53 0.01
CA LEU A 35 7.63 -13.92 0.46
C LEU A 35 7.53 -14.91 -0.70
N PHE A 36 6.68 -14.62 -1.70
CA PHE A 36 6.42 -15.52 -2.82
C PHE A 36 7.30 -15.20 -4.03
N PHE A 37 7.48 -13.92 -4.36
CA PHE A 37 8.27 -13.51 -5.52
C PHE A 37 9.74 -13.20 -5.18
N LYS A 38 10.13 -13.35 -3.90
CA LYS A 38 11.52 -13.19 -3.41
C LYS A 38 12.14 -11.83 -3.75
N MET A 39 11.31 -10.81 -3.91
CA MET A 39 11.75 -9.47 -4.22
C MET A 39 12.40 -8.82 -2.99
N PRO A 40 13.51 -8.06 -3.15
CA PRO A 40 14.09 -7.28 -2.06
C PRO A 40 13.06 -6.31 -1.46
N GLN A 41 13.13 -6.08 -0.14
CA GLN A 41 12.11 -5.28 0.59
C GLN A 41 11.90 -3.89 -0.02
N HIS A 42 13.00 -3.18 -0.32
CA HIS A 42 12.95 -1.85 -0.94
C HIS A 42 12.28 -1.88 -2.32
N LEU A 43 12.62 -2.88 -3.15
CA LEU A 43 12.05 -3.03 -4.48
C LEU A 43 10.56 -3.34 -4.40
N ALA A 44 10.15 -4.26 -3.51
CA ALA A 44 8.75 -4.60 -3.29
C ALA A 44 7.92 -3.38 -2.83
N GLN A 45 8.46 -2.55 -1.92
CA GLN A 45 7.79 -1.32 -1.48
C GLN A 45 7.67 -0.30 -2.62
N GLY A 46 8.76 -0.05 -3.36
CA GLY A 46 8.76 0.87 -4.49
C GLY A 46 7.78 0.45 -5.60
N THR A 47 7.81 -0.83 -6.00
CA THR A 47 6.89 -1.39 -7.00
C THR A 47 5.44 -1.28 -6.54
N THR A 48 5.16 -1.52 -5.26
CA THR A 48 3.81 -1.40 -4.70
C THR A 48 3.35 0.07 -4.71
N LEU A 49 4.19 1.01 -4.26
CA LEU A 49 3.85 2.44 -4.31
C LEU A 49 3.56 2.92 -5.73
N ALA A 50 4.38 2.49 -6.71
CA ALA A 50 4.19 2.82 -8.11
C ALA A 50 2.85 2.29 -8.66
N LEU A 51 2.42 1.10 -8.26
CA LEU A 51 1.15 0.50 -8.68
C LEU A 51 -0.07 1.20 -8.04
N LEU A 52 0.04 1.57 -6.76
CA LEU A 52 -1.10 2.03 -5.96
C LEU A 52 -1.49 3.48 -6.20
N VAL A 53 -0.50 4.37 -6.40
CA VAL A 53 -0.78 5.80 -6.51
C VAL A 53 -1.47 6.11 -7.86
N PRO A 54 -0.84 5.85 -9.02
CA PRO A 54 -1.58 5.59 -10.28
C PRO A 54 -1.22 4.23 -10.89
N PRO A 55 -2.17 3.46 -11.47
CA PRO A 55 -3.54 3.85 -11.80
C PRO A 55 -4.61 3.43 -10.76
N ILE A 56 -4.30 2.51 -9.83
CA ILE A 56 -5.33 1.85 -9.01
C ILE A 56 -6.04 2.83 -8.06
N GLY A 57 -5.29 3.64 -7.32
CA GLY A 57 -5.84 4.60 -6.36
C GLY A 57 -6.76 5.62 -7.02
N ILE A 58 -6.38 6.11 -8.22
CA ILE A 58 -7.20 7.04 -9.00
C ILE A 58 -8.53 6.40 -9.40
N LEU A 59 -8.52 5.19 -9.94
CA LEU A 59 -9.75 4.51 -10.38
C LEU A 59 -10.70 4.22 -9.21
N ALA A 60 -10.16 3.79 -8.07
CA ALA A 60 -10.94 3.55 -6.85
C ALA A 60 -11.54 4.86 -6.31
N ALA A 61 -10.70 5.90 -6.12
CA ALA A 61 -11.16 7.21 -5.65
C ALA A 61 -12.20 7.82 -6.57
N TRP A 62 -12.04 7.68 -7.89
CA TRP A 62 -13.01 8.15 -8.88
C TRP A 62 -14.36 7.45 -8.76
N THR A 63 -14.35 6.14 -8.48
CA THR A 63 -15.58 5.36 -8.27
C THR A 63 -16.34 5.86 -7.05
N TYR A 64 -15.66 6.08 -5.92
CA TYR A 64 -16.28 6.65 -4.71
C TYR A 64 -16.71 8.12 -4.91
N TYR A 65 -15.93 8.90 -5.64
CA TYR A 65 -16.25 10.30 -5.95
C TYR A 65 -17.55 10.41 -6.75
N LYS A 66 -17.72 9.57 -7.77
CA LYS A 66 -18.96 9.51 -8.56
C LYS A 66 -20.20 9.17 -7.73
N GLN A 67 -20.03 8.48 -6.62
CA GLN A 67 -21.11 8.12 -5.70
C GLN A 67 -21.32 9.15 -4.58
N GLY A 68 -20.57 10.27 -4.58
CA GLY A 68 -20.68 11.32 -3.58
C GLY A 68 -20.01 11.00 -2.24
N TYR A 69 -19.21 9.93 -2.15
CA TYR A 69 -18.56 9.47 -0.91
C TYR A 69 -17.14 10.01 -0.72
N VAL A 70 -16.82 11.16 -1.31
CA VAL A 70 -15.49 11.77 -1.22
C VAL A 70 -15.61 13.24 -0.83
N ASP A 71 -15.10 13.59 0.35
CA ASP A 71 -14.88 14.97 0.74
C ASP A 71 -13.54 15.45 0.16
N LEU A 72 -13.62 16.22 -0.93
CA LEU A 72 -12.44 16.75 -1.61
C LEU A 72 -11.67 17.78 -0.77
N LYS A 73 -12.33 18.51 0.13
CA LYS A 73 -11.65 19.51 0.97
C LYS A 73 -10.77 18.81 2.00
N VAL A 74 -11.33 17.82 2.68
CA VAL A 74 -10.58 17.02 3.67
C VAL A 74 -9.45 16.25 2.97
N ALA A 75 -9.72 15.63 1.82
CA ALA A 75 -8.71 14.93 1.05
C ALA A 75 -7.54 15.86 0.63
N ALA A 76 -7.84 17.08 0.19
CA ALA A 76 -6.82 18.05 -0.18
C ALA A 76 -5.95 18.51 1.01
N LEU A 77 -6.57 18.79 2.16
CA LEU A 77 -5.83 19.17 3.37
C LEU A 77 -4.92 18.05 3.86
N ILE A 78 -5.41 16.81 3.89
CA ILE A 78 -4.61 15.63 4.24
C ILE A 78 -3.47 15.45 3.22
N CYS A 79 -3.74 15.66 1.93
CA CYS A 79 -2.74 15.53 0.86
C CYS A 79 -1.52 16.43 1.10
N VAL A 80 -1.71 17.68 1.54
CA VAL A 80 -0.61 18.61 1.82
C VAL A 80 0.33 18.04 2.89
N GLY A 81 -0.21 17.58 4.02
CA GLY A 81 0.58 16.95 5.07
C GLY A 81 1.21 15.62 4.61
N PHE A 82 0.47 14.85 3.82
CA PHE A 82 0.91 13.56 3.29
C PHE A 82 2.11 13.70 2.34
N VAL A 83 2.15 14.70 1.45
CA VAL A 83 3.30 14.91 0.55
C VAL A 83 4.59 15.11 1.35
N LEU A 84 4.55 15.98 2.36
CA LEU A 84 5.73 16.23 3.20
C LEU A 84 6.13 14.98 4.00
N GLY A 85 5.16 14.34 4.65
CA GLY A 85 5.40 13.13 5.45
C GLY A 85 5.91 11.95 4.63
N SER A 86 5.36 11.74 3.43
CA SER A 86 5.73 10.63 2.55
C SER A 86 7.13 10.79 1.95
N VAL A 87 7.55 12.00 1.58
CA VAL A 87 8.91 12.25 1.11
C VAL A 87 9.93 11.99 2.21
N LEU A 88 9.68 12.49 3.42
CA LEU A 88 10.58 12.23 4.55
C LEU A 88 10.60 10.74 4.92
N GLY A 89 9.43 10.12 5.06
CA GLY A 89 9.29 8.70 5.37
C GLY A 89 9.98 7.79 4.35
N ALA A 90 9.85 8.09 3.04
CA ALA A 90 10.53 7.35 1.98
C ALA A 90 12.05 7.48 2.08
N LYS A 91 12.58 8.68 2.34
CA LYS A 91 14.02 8.88 2.55
C LYS A 91 14.54 8.05 3.73
N PHE A 92 13.83 8.07 4.86
CA PHE A 92 14.18 7.22 6.01
C PHE A 92 14.12 5.73 5.68
N ALA A 93 13.07 5.27 4.99
CA ALA A 93 12.92 3.87 4.62
C ALA A 93 14.05 3.40 3.69
N ILE A 94 14.45 4.21 2.71
CA ILE A 94 15.54 3.90 1.78
C ILE A 94 16.89 3.82 2.51
N ALA A 95 17.11 4.66 3.52
CA ALA A 95 18.33 4.64 4.32
C ALA A 95 18.45 3.42 5.25
N LEU A 96 17.35 2.72 5.54
CA LEU A 96 17.38 1.53 6.41
C LEU A 96 17.94 0.29 5.67
N PRO A 97 18.74 -0.55 6.35
CA PRO A 97 19.07 -1.88 5.85
C PRO A 97 17.82 -2.73 5.58
N GLN A 98 17.89 -3.63 4.60
CA GLN A 98 16.75 -4.44 4.16
C GLN A 98 16.06 -5.20 5.31
N ASP A 99 16.84 -5.79 6.22
CA ASP A 99 16.30 -6.53 7.37
C ASP A 99 15.61 -5.61 8.39
N ALA A 100 16.17 -4.42 8.62
CA ALA A 100 15.57 -3.44 9.52
C ALA A 100 14.23 -2.95 8.95
N LEU A 101 14.19 -2.60 7.66
CA LEU A 101 12.98 -2.17 6.98
C LEU A 101 11.89 -3.25 6.99
N ARG A 102 12.29 -4.52 6.77
CA ARG A 102 11.37 -5.67 6.86
C ARG A 102 10.81 -5.83 8.27
N ARG A 103 11.63 -5.69 9.32
CA ARG A 103 11.19 -5.77 10.72
C ARG A 103 10.24 -4.62 11.09
N VAL A 104 10.57 -3.39 10.70
CA VAL A 104 9.71 -2.21 10.93
C VAL A 104 8.35 -2.40 10.26
N PHE A 105 8.34 -2.84 8.99
CA PHE A 105 7.10 -3.11 8.28
C PHE A 105 6.28 -4.22 8.97
N GLY A 106 6.91 -5.35 9.32
CA GLY A 106 6.25 -6.44 10.03
C GLY A 106 5.68 -6.02 11.38
N ALA A 107 6.43 -5.25 12.17
CA ALA A 107 5.96 -4.70 13.45
C ALA A 107 4.75 -3.78 13.27
N ALA A 108 4.77 -2.90 12.26
CA ALA A 108 3.63 -2.04 11.95
C ALA A 108 2.38 -2.86 11.60
N LEU A 109 2.51 -3.90 10.77
CA LEU A 109 1.38 -4.79 10.44
C LEU A 109 0.85 -5.52 11.68
N PHE A 110 1.74 -6.00 12.54
CA PHE A 110 1.36 -6.68 13.77
C PHE A 110 0.60 -5.75 14.73
N LEU A 111 1.07 -4.50 14.89
CA LEU A 111 0.38 -3.49 15.70
C LEU A 111 -1.01 -3.16 15.15
N ILE A 112 -1.14 -3.02 13.83
CA ILE A 112 -2.44 -2.79 13.17
C ILE A 112 -3.36 -3.99 13.43
N ALA A 113 -2.85 -5.23 13.26
CA ALA A 113 -3.63 -6.44 13.53
C ALA A 113 -4.12 -6.50 14.99
N LEU A 114 -3.25 -6.21 15.96
CA LEU A 114 -3.64 -6.14 17.38
C LEU A 114 -4.70 -5.07 17.63
N ARG A 115 -4.53 -3.88 17.06
CA ARG A 115 -5.52 -2.80 17.14
C ARG A 115 -6.86 -3.16 16.52
N MET A 116 -6.87 -3.91 15.42
CA MET A 116 -8.12 -4.34 14.78
C MET A 116 -8.84 -5.44 15.55
N ILE A 117 -8.10 -6.33 16.23
CA ILE A 117 -8.69 -7.44 16.99
C ILE A 117 -9.17 -7.01 18.37
N PHE A 118 -8.39 -6.16 19.05
CA PHE A 118 -8.62 -5.79 20.45
C PHE A 118 -9.00 -4.32 20.65
N GLY A 119 -8.96 -3.51 19.58
CA GLY A 119 -9.48 -2.15 19.61
C GLY A 119 -11.00 -2.18 19.74
N ARG A 120 -11.53 -1.41 20.69
CA ARG A 120 -12.96 -1.16 20.82
C ARG A 120 -13.46 -0.31 19.66
#